data_AF-A0A0L6VSK1-F1
#
_entry.id   AF-A0A0L6VSK1-F1
#
_cell.length_a   1.000
_cell.length_b   1.000
_cell.length_c   1.000
_cell.angle_alpha   90.00
_cell.angle_beta   90.00
_cell.angle_gamma   90.00
#
_symmetry.space_group_name_H-M   'P 1'
#
loop_
_entity.id
_entity.type
_entity.pdbx_description
1 polymer ?
#
loop_
_entity_poly.entity_id
_entity_poly.type
_entity_poly.pdbx_seq_one_letter_code
_entity_poly.pdbx_strand_id
1 'polypeptide(L)'
;AVPKAPDLGTLQEFYQQFSNTEQVKQAAWQTQSPSLINTNEVQLFPKAQAGSIKFGRQLIHLRSNNICYADGLMVRLGLRVWCPNLEEDSASLYNTAHCIAALTCFQDLVAACAYGHMNIEPSQANNM
;
A
#
# COMPACT_ATOMS: atom_id res chain seq x y z
N ALA A 1 2.34 13.15 17.07
CA ALA A 1 1.75 12.01 17.78
C ALA A 1 2.36 10.74 17.23
N VAL A 2 2.65 9.75 18.08
CA VAL A 2 3.08 8.42 17.62
C VAL A 2 1.87 7.72 17.01
N PRO A 3 1.99 7.07 15.83
CA PRO A 3 0.91 6.26 15.28
C PRO A 3 0.42 5.22 16.28
N LYS A 4 -0.89 5.00 16.36
CA LYS A 4 -1.45 3.95 17.23
C LYS A 4 -1.18 2.59 16.61
N ALA A 5 -0.99 1.58 17.45
CA ALA A 5 -0.96 0.19 16.99
C ALA A 5 -2.29 -0.19 16.33
N PRO A 6 -2.28 -1.12 15.35
CA PRO A 6 -3.51 -1.69 14.80
C PRO A 6 -4.33 -2.38 15.90
N ASP A 7 -5.64 -2.39 15.76
CA ASP A 7 -6.51 -3.10 16.70
C ASP A 7 -6.39 -4.63 16.53
N LEU A 8 -6.73 -5.35 17.60
CA LEU A 8 -6.64 -6.82 17.63
C LEU A 8 -7.52 -7.49 16.58
N GLY A 9 -8.67 -6.91 16.22
CA GLY A 9 -9.56 -7.46 15.20
C GLY A 9 -8.92 -7.41 13.82
N THR A 10 -8.33 -6.25 13.47
CA THR A 10 -7.56 -6.08 12.23
C THR A 10 -6.42 -7.10 12.12
N LEU A 11 -5.66 -7.30 13.21
CA LEU A 11 -4.57 -8.28 13.23
C LEU A 11 -5.11 -9.70 13.06
N GLN A 12 -6.16 -10.07 13.80
CA GLN A 12 -6.74 -11.41 13.75
C GLN A 12 -7.28 -11.74 12.35
N GLU A 13 -7.99 -10.82 11.70
CA GLU A 13 -8.45 -10.99 10.31
C GLU A 13 -7.27 -11.23 9.36
N PHE A 14 -6.20 -10.44 9.47
CA PHE A 14 -5.03 -10.60 8.61
C PHE A 14 -4.36 -11.97 8.79
N TYR A 15 -4.14 -12.41 10.04
CA TYR A 15 -3.51 -13.70 10.32
C TYR A 15 -4.39 -14.92 9.99
N GLN A 16 -5.70 -14.74 9.80
CA GLN A 16 -6.57 -15.77 9.25
C GLN A 16 -6.38 -15.97 7.74
N GLN A 17 -5.97 -14.92 7.01
CA GLN A 17 -5.77 -14.96 5.57
C GLN A 17 -4.35 -15.39 5.18
N PHE A 18 -3.36 -14.99 5.99
CA PHE A 18 -1.95 -15.23 5.68
C PHE A 18 -1.23 -15.89 6.86
N SER A 19 -0.51 -16.97 6.56
CA SER A 19 0.35 -17.68 7.51
C SER A 19 1.84 -17.49 7.23
N ASN A 20 2.20 -16.97 6.04
CA ASN A 20 3.59 -16.72 5.68
C ASN A 20 3.74 -15.63 4.60
N THR A 21 4.97 -15.12 4.48
CA THR A 21 5.31 -14.03 3.57
C THR A 21 5.07 -14.37 2.10
N GLU A 22 5.15 -15.64 1.72
CA GLU A 22 5.05 -16.00 0.31
C GLU A 22 3.60 -15.95 -0.18
N GLN A 23 2.65 -16.26 0.69
CA GLN A 23 1.23 -16.01 0.42
C GLN A 23 0.95 -14.51 0.27
N VAL A 24 1.57 -13.66 1.09
CA VAL A 24 1.43 -12.19 1.00
C VAL A 24 1.99 -11.68 -0.33
N LYS A 25 3.19 -12.12 -0.73
CA LYS A 25 3.78 -11.76 -2.03
C LYS A 25 2.91 -12.21 -3.21
N GLN A 26 2.39 -13.43 -3.14
CA GLN A 26 1.49 -13.93 -4.18
C GLN A 26 0.23 -13.06 -4.31
N ALA A 27 -0.41 -12.69 -3.19
CA ALA A 27 -1.58 -11.82 -3.20
C ALA A 27 -1.27 -10.39 -3.70
N ALA A 28 -0.07 -9.88 -3.40
CA ALA A 28 0.37 -8.57 -3.87
C ALA A 28 0.53 -8.52 -5.40
N TRP A 29 1.21 -9.53 -5.97
CA TRP A 29 1.63 -9.55 -7.38
C TRP A 29 0.58 -10.12 -8.33
N GLN A 30 -0.31 -10.99 -7.86
CA GLN A 30 -1.36 -11.54 -8.70
C GLN A 30 -2.55 -10.58 -8.73
N THR A 31 -2.73 -9.87 -9.84
CA THR A 31 -3.87 -8.98 -10.07
C THR A 31 -5.23 -9.68 -10.00
N GLN A 32 -5.26 -11.01 -10.15
CA GLN A 32 -6.46 -11.85 -10.03
C GLN A 32 -6.71 -12.38 -8.61
N SER A 33 -5.85 -12.08 -7.62
CA SER A 33 -6.13 -12.53 -6.25
C SER A 33 -7.43 -11.92 -5.74
N PRO A 34 -8.20 -12.70 -4.95
CA PRO A 34 -9.48 -12.23 -4.45
C PRO A 34 -9.31 -11.01 -3.56
N SER A 35 -10.31 -10.14 -3.59
CA SER A 35 -10.46 -9.06 -2.62
C SER A 35 -10.74 -9.65 -1.24
N LEU A 36 -9.86 -9.38 -0.27
CA LEU A 36 -10.03 -9.86 1.11
C LEU A 36 -10.93 -8.94 1.94
N ILE A 37 -11.03 -7.67 1.54
CA ILE A 37 -11.91 -6.64 2.13
C ILE A 37 -12.65 -5.89 1.02
N ASN A 38 -13.69 -5.13 1.38
CA ASN A 38 -14.34 -4.25 0.42
C ASN A 38 -13.45 -3.03 0.11
N THR A 39 -13.40 -2.57 -1.14
CA THR A 39 -12.66 -1.36 -1.52
C THR A 39 -13.06 -0.13 -0.71
N ASN A 40 -14.33 -0.02 -0.32
CA ASN A 40 -14.82 1.09 0.50
C ASN A 40 -14.27 1.10 1.94
N GLU A 41 -13.65 -0.01 2.38
CA GLU A 41 -12.98 -0.09 3.68
C GLU A 41 -11.54 0.46 3.64
N VAL A 42 -10.96 0.61 2.44
CA VAL A 42 -9.61 1.17 2.27
C VAL A 42 -9.65 2.68 2.44
N GLN A 43 -8.80 3.19 3.34
CA GLN A 43 -8.68 4.60 3.66
C GLN A 43 -7.33 5.16 3.19
N LEU A 44 -6.91 4.78 1.98
CA LEU A 44 -5.76 5.40 1.32
C LEU A 44 -6.16 6.70 0.66
N PHE A 45 -5.24 7.67 0.67
CA PHE A 45 -5.39 8.93 -0.05
C PHE A 45 -6.76 9.63 0.10
N PRO A 46 -7.38 9.71 1.30
CA PRO A 46 -8.74 10.25 1.45
C PRO A 46 -8.86 11.74 1.05
N LYS A 47 -7.72 12.43 0.90
CA LYS A 47 -7.62 13.83 0.46
C LYS A 47 -7.23 13.96 -1.01
N ALA A 48 -7.10 12.87 -1.75
CA ALA A 48 -6.88 12.94 -3.18
C ALA A 48 -8.12 13.50 -3.87
N GLN A 49 -7.93 14.57 -4.63
CA GLN A 49 -8.98 15.20 -5.41
C GLN A 49 -8.47 15.39 -6.83
N ALA A 50 -9.29 15.02 -7.82
CA ALA A 50 -9.02 15.22 -9.25
C ALA A 50 -7.61 14.76 -9.70
N GLY A 51 -7.13 13.63 -9.18
CA GLY A 51 -5.80 13.12 -9.53
C GLY A 51 -4.65 13.94 -8.92
N SER A 52 -4.85 14.50 -7.72
CA SER A 52 -3.80 15.19 -7.00
C SER A 52 -3.95 15.10 -5.50
N ILE A 53 -2.82 15.13 -4.79
CA ILE A 53 -2.76 15.24 -3.33
C ILE A 53 -1.97 16.47 -2.97
N LYS A 54 -2.56 17.32 -2.13
CA LYS A 54 -1.83 18.43 -1.51
C LYS A 54 -1.06 17.91 -0.30
N PHE A 55 0.27 18.04 -0.34
CA PHE A 55 1.15 17.72 0.77
C PHE A 55 1.98 18.95 1.15
N GLY A 56 1.64 19.56 2.28
CA GLY A 56 2.23 20.84 2.68
C GLY A 56 1.96 21.95 1.65
N ARG A 57 3.03 22.49 1.06
CA ARG A 57 2.98 23.50 -0.03
C ARG A 57 3.04 22.88 -1.43
N GLN A 58 3.23 21.58 -1.54
CA GLN A 58 3.38 20.89 -2.82
C GLN A 58 2.06 20.25 -3.25
N LEU A 59 1.85 20.20 -4.57
CA LEU A 59 0.78 19.44 -5.20
C LEU A 59 1.41 18.25 -5.92
N ILE A 60 1.09 17.05 -5.48
CA ILE A 60 1.54 15.81 -6.11
C ILE A 60 0.46 15.39 -7.09
N HIS A 61 0.77 15.37 -8.38
CA HIS A 61 -0.13 14.84 -9.39
C HIS A 61 -0.09 13.32 -9.37
N LEU A 62 -1.23 12.72 -9.05
CA LEU A 62 -1.44 11.27 -9.07
C LEU A 62 -2.38 10.97 -10.24
N ARG A 63 -1.96 10.14 -11.19
CA ARG A 63 -2.94 9.70 -12.18
C ARG A 63 -3.97 8.82 -11.47
N SER A 64 -5.25 8.91 -11.87
CA SER A 64 -6.34 8.20 -11.19
C SER A 64 -6.12 6.68 -11.15
N ASN A 65 -5.40 6.12 -12.13
CA ASN A 65 -5.00 4.72 -12.16
C ASN A 65 -4.05 4.32 -11.01
N ASN A 66 -3.19 5.23 -10.53
CA ASN A 66 -2.29 4.94 -9.40
C ASN A 66 -3.06 4.77 -8.09
N ILE A 67 -4.08 5.59 -7.87
CA ILE A 67 -4.95 5.48 -6.70
C ILE A 67 -5.71 4.15 -6.75
N CYS A 68 -6.31 3.83 -7.90
CA CYS A 68 -7.00 2.56 -8.09
C CYS A 68 -6.06 1.34 -7.92
N TYR A 69 -4.81 1.45 -8.36
CA TYR A 69 -3.83 0.39 -8.19
C TYR A 69 -3.51 0.18 -6.71
N ALA A 70 -3.23 1.26 -5.98
CA ALA A 70 -2.95 1.22 -4.56
C ALA A 70 -4.13 0.66 -3.76
N ASP A 71 -5.36 1.11 -4.04
CA ASP A 71 -6.57 0.58 -3.40
C ASP A 71 -6.75 -0.91 -3.71
N GLY A 72 -6.58 -1.31 -4.97
CA GLY A 72 -6.66 -2.71 -5.37
C GLY A 72 -5.63 -3.60 -4.67
N LEU A 73 -4.40 -3.10 -4.47
CA LEU A 73 -3.37 -3.81 -3.72
C LEU A 73 -3.76 -3.97 -2.25
N MET A 74 -4.22 -2.90 -1.61
CA MET A 74 -4.64 -2.91 -0.21
C MET A 74 -5.80 -3.87 0.03
N VAL A 75 -6.75 -3.91 -0.89
CA VAL A 75 -7.89 -4.84 -0.88
C VAL A 75 -7.44 -6.31 -0.97
N ARG A 76 -6.47 -6.64 -1.85
CA ARG A 76 -5.92 -8.01 -1.97
C ARG A 76 -5.10 -8.43 -0.76
N LEU A 77 -4.53 -7.47 -0.03
CA LEU A 77 -3.77 -7.71 1.19
C LEU A 77 -4.61 -7.64 2.47
N GLY A 78 -5.89 -7.28 2.39
CA GLY A 78 -6.76 -7.10 3.55
C GLY A 78 -6.37 -5.91 4.43
N LEU A 79 -5.69 -4.90 3.87
CA LEU A 79 -5.18 -3.75 4.61
C LEU A 79 -6.12 -2.55 4.43
N ARG A 80 -6.67 -2.04 5.53
CA ARG A 80 -7.59 -0.87 5.50
C ARG A 80 -6.85 0.47 5.54
N VAL A 81 -5.69 0.49 6.19
CA VAL A 81 -4.87 1.70 6.43
C VAL A 81 -3.40 1.33 6.32
N TRP A 82 -2.53 2.30 5.99
CA TRP A 82 -1.08 2.12 6.15
C TRP A 82 -0.70 2.35 7.62
N CYS A 83 -0.79 1.29 8.41
CA CYS A 83 -0.54 1.33 9.85
C CYS A 83 0.26 0.09 10.28
N PRO A 84 1.59 0.05 10.03
CA PRO A 84 2.42 -1.06 10.50
C PRO A 84 2.34 -1.18 12.03
N ASN A 85 2.50 -2.40 12.55
CA ASN A 85 2.54 -2.66 13.97
C ASN A 85 3.91 -2.29 14.55
N LEU A 86 3.99 -1.14 15.23
CA LEU A 86 5.22 -0.64 15.84
C LEU A 86 5.66 -1.43 17.09
N GLU A 87 4.80 -2.31 17.61
CA GLU A 87 5.11 -3.18 18.75
C GLU A 87 5.79 -4.49 18.33
N GLU A 88 5.78 -4.79 17.04
CA GLU A 88 6.39 -5.99 16.46
C GLU A 88 7.66 -5.68 15.66
N ASP A 89 8.45 -6.72 15.43
CA ASP A 89 9.63 -6.63 14.58
C ASP A 89 9.27 -6.26 13.14
N SER A 90 10.19 -5.58 12.45
CA SER A 90 10.02 -5.19 11.04
C SER A 90 9.80 -6.38 10.10
N ALA A 91 10.33 -7.56 10.43
CA ALA A 91 10.16 -8.80 9.68
C ALA A 91 8.92 -9.60 10.12
N SER A 92 8.08 -9.08 11.03
CA SER A 92 6.79 -9.71 11.32
C SER A 92 5.95 -9.78 10.05
N LEU A 93 5.07 -10.78 9.96
CA LEU A 93 4.30 -11.02 8.74
C LEU A 93 3.41 -9.82 8.37
N TYR A 94 2.77 -9.21 9.37
CA TYR A 94 1.93 -8.02 9.19
C TYR A 94 2.74 -6.81 8.73
N ASN A 95 3.91 -6.59 9.32
CA ASN A 95 4.81 -5.50 8.94
C ASN A 95 5.44 -5.73 7.56
N THR A 96 5.73 -6.98 7.22
CA THR A 96 6.21 -7.36 5.88
C THR A 96 5.15 -7.07 4.82
N ALA A 97 3.87 -7.38 5.08
CA ALA A 97 2.78 -7.03 4.18
C ALA A 97 2.66 -5.51 3.97
N HIS A 98 2.82 -4.72 5.03
CA HIS A 98 2.86 -3.26 4.94
C HIS A 98 4.05 -2.76 4.11
N CYS A 99 5.24 -3.34 4.31
CA CYS A 99 6.43 -3.02 3.51
C CYS A 99 6.21 -3.33 2.03
N ILE A 100 5.67 -4.51 1.69
CA ILE A 100 5.35 -4.89 0.32
C ILE A 100 4.33 -3.91 -0.29
N ALA A 101 3.27 -3.56 0.45
CA ALA A 101 2.26 -2.63 0.00
C ALA A 101 2.86 -1.24 -0.30
N ALA A 102 3.66 -0.71 0.63
CA ALA A 102 4.29 0.60 0.50
C ALA A 102 5.27 0.65 -0.67
N LEU A 103 6.14 -0.36 -0.81
CA LEU A 103 7.14 -0.42 -1.89
C LEU A 103 6.47 -0.55 -3.27
N THR A 104 5.50 -1.45 -3.40
CA THR A 104 4.79 -1.66 -4.67
C THR A 104 4.03 -0.41 -5.08
N CYS A 105 3.32 0.25 -4.16
CA CYS A 105 2.66 1.52 -4.44
C CYS A 105 3.65 2.62 -4.83
N PHE A 106 4.79 2.71 -4.14
CA PHE A 106 5.82 3.68 -4.49
C PHE A 106 6.38 3.44 -5.89
N GLN A 107 6.70 2.19 -6.24
CA GLN A 107 7.17 1.83 -7.57
C GLN A 107 6.15 2.17 -8.67
N ASP A 108 4.87 1.88 -8.45
CA ASP A 108 3.79 2.26 -9.38
C ASP A 108 3.71 3.79 -9.58
N LEU A 109 3.85 4.56 -8.50
CA LEU A 109 3.89 6.03 -8.57
C LEU A 109 5.13 6.56 -9.32
N VAL A 110 6.29 5.96 -9.10
CA VAL A 110 7.52 6.30 -9.84
C VAL A 110 7.36 5.98 -11.32
N ALA A 111 6.85 4.78 -11.67
CA ALA A 111 6.61 4.37 -13.05
C ALA A 111 5.60 5.28 -13.76
N ALA A 112 4.64 5.83 -13.04
CA ALA A 112 3.70 6.83 -13.55
C ALA A 112 4.28 8.26 -13.64
N CYS A 113 5.57 8.43 -13.37
CA CYS A 113 6.28 9.71 -13.34
C CYS A 113 5.73 10.72 -12.31
N ALA A 114 4.98 10.28 -11.30
CA ALA A 114 4.47 11.16 -10.23
C ALA A 114 5.62 11.88 -9.49
N TYR A 115 6.80 11.27 -9.50
CA TYR A 115 8.03 11.77 -8.89
C TYR A 115 9.12 12.14 -9.90
N GLY A 116 8.76 12.53 -11.12
CA GLY A 116 9.74 12.91 -12.15
C GLY A 116 10.71 14.04 -11.76
N HIS A 117 10.40 14.78 -10.69
CA HIS A 117 11.24 15.83 -10.10
C HIS A 117 12.25 15.33 -9.05
N MET A 118 12.16 14.07 -8.59
CA MET A 118 12.99 13.53 -7.50
C MET A 118 14.30 12.87 -7.97
N ASN A 119 14.71 13.03 -9.24
CA ASN A 119 15.92 12.43 -9.82
C ASN A 119 16.05 10.92 -9.51
N ILE A 120 14.95 10.19 -9.64
CA ILE A 120 14.89 8.75 -9.37
C ILE A 120 15.51 8.01 -10.55
N GLU A 121 16.34 7.01 -10.26
CA GLU A 121 16.94 6.16 -11.29
C GLU A 121 15.84 5.36 -12.03
N PRO A 122 15.66 5.54 -13.35
CA PRO A 122 14.56 4.90 -14.08
C PRO A 122 14.59 3.37 -14.06
N SER A 123 15.77 2.76 -13.87
CA SER A 123 15.95 1.31 -13.75
C SER A 123 15.18 0.72 -12.55
N GLN A 124 14.99 1.51 -11.49
CA GLN A 124 14.29 1.08 -10.27
C GLN A 124 12.76 1.13 -10.43
N ALA A 125 12.25 1.78 -11.47
CA ALA A 125 10.82 1.91 -11.74
C ALA A 125 10.23 0.73 -12.53
N ASN A 126 11.06 0.05 -13.34
CA ASN A 126 10.63 -0.96 -14.31
C ASN A 126 10.95 -2.41 -13.93
N ASN A 127 11.51 -2.68 -12.74
CA ASN A 127 11.82 -4.04 -12.26
C ASN A 127 10.58 -4.73 -11.63
N MET A 128 9.43 -4.67 -12.32
CA MET A 128 8.23 -5.46 -11.99
C MET A 128 8.15 -6.69 -12.88
#